data_AF-A0A6S7I392-F1
#
_entry.id   AF-A0A6S7I392-F1
#
_cell.length_a   1.000
_cell.length_b   1.000
_cell.length_c   1.000
_cell.angle_alpha   90.00
_cell.angle_beta   90.00
_cell.angle_gamma   90.00
#
_symmetry.space_group_name_H-M   'P 1'
#
loop_
_entity.id
_entity.type
_entity.pdbx_description
1 polymer ?
#
loop_
_entity_poly.entity_id
_entity_poly.type
_entity_poly.pdbx_seq_one_letter_code
_entity_poly.pdbx_strand_id
1 'polypeptide(L)'
;NAICNNQIGTYECLCNDGYQGTGIQCDDVNECTATPPKCSGTGQSCTNFPGAYRCNCISPRQQLNAVGSECIDVVASVQGGIKIINRVFEPEYNDINSAGYFAITQVIIIALEANYRNTRFGAIFVGIIITRIYPGSVGVDYVATFNNTNGVNNQNLQQELIETFNYTNNGTFLGDSDLKLSEETNKTKVAEVLTFQDYDECNPAVSVHTPDCGNNATCVNTNTSYDCICDAGFIQNGTGCS
;
A
#
# COMPACT_ATOMS: atom_id res chain seq x y z
N ASN A 1 -21.19 4.11 -13.78
CA ASN A 1 -20.58 2.84 -14.22
C ASN A 1 -20.76 2.57 -15.72
N ALA A 2 -20.97 3.60 -16.54
CA ALA A 2 -21.10 3.47 -17.99
C ALA A 2 -20.60 4.73 -18.71
N ILE A 3 -20.14 4.57 -19.95
CA ILE A 3 -19.81 5.62 -20.90
C ILE A 3 -20.92 5.66 -21.95
N CYS A 4 -21.55 6.82 -22.13
CA CYS A 4 -22.61 7.02 -23.12
C CYS A 4 -22.18 7.98 -24.23
N ASN A 5 -22.34 7.54 -25.47
CA ASN A 5 -22.08 8.33 -26.67
C ASN A 5 -23.40 8.69 -27.34
N ASN A 6 -23.64 10.00 -27.50
CA ASN A 6 -24.81 10.49 -28.22
C ASN A 6 -24.65 10.23 -29.72
N GLN A 7 -25.70 9.68 -30.33
CA GLN A 7 -25.83 9.51 -31.77
C GLN A 7 -27.00 10.38 -32.26
N ILE A 8 -27.13 10.58 -33.58
CA ILE A 8 -28.24 11.39 -34.11
C ILE A 8 -29.56 10.65 -33.86
N GLY A 9 -30.36 11.16 -32.93
CA GLY A 9 -31.68 10.61 -32.57
C GLY A 9 -31.66 9.47 -31.54
N THR A 10 -30.51 9.08 -31.01
CA THR A 10 -30.38 8.04 -29.96
C THR A 10 -29.10 8.25 -29.12
N TYR A 11 -28.89 7.42 -28.11
CA TYR A 11 -27.62 7.32 -27.38
C TYR A 11 -27.27 5.85 -27.20
N GLU A 12 -25.97 5.54 -27.20
CA GLU A 12 -25.46 4.20 -26.95
C GLU A 12 -24.55 4.25 -25.73
N CYS A 13 -24.83 3.41 -24.74
CA CYS A 13 -24.03 3.32 -23.52
C CYS A 13 -23.32 1.97 -23.46
N LEU A 14 -22.09 1.98 -22.96
CA LEU A 14 -21.30 0.80 -22.65
C LEU A 14 -20.92 0.84 -21.18
N CYS A 15 -21.00 -0.29 -20.48
CA CYS A 15 -20.53 -0.36 -19.11
C CYS A 15 -19.03 -0.06 -19.04
N ASN A 16 -18.61 0.58 -17.95
CA ASN A 16 -17.20 0.83 -17.68
C ASN A 16 -16.46 -0.51 -17.51
N ASP A 17 -15.14 -0.50 -17.67
CA ASP A 17 -14.30 -1.66 -17.34
C ASP A 17 -14.57 -2.10 -15.89
N GLY A 18 -14.63 -3.42 -15.66
CA GLY A 18 -15.02 -4.02 -14.38
C GLY A 18 -16.54 -4.06 -14.13
N TYR A 19 -17.36 -3.59 -15.07
CA TYR A 19 -18.82 -3.66 -14.99
C TYR A 19 -19.41 -4.41 -16.19
N GLN A 20 -20.58 -5.03 -15.99
CA GLN A 20 -21.31 -5.76 -17.02
C GLN A 20 -22.79 -5.39 -17.00
N GLY A 21 -23.45 -5.49 -18.16
CA GLY A 21 -24.88 -5.24 -18.28
C GLY A 21 -25.27 -4.63 -19.61
N THR A 22 -26.32 -3.82 -19.61
CA THR A 22 -26.95 -3.25 -20.82
C THR A 22 -26.33 -1.93 -21.26
N GLY A 23 -25.33 -1.43 -20.54
CA GLY A 23 -24.81 -0.06 -20.71
C GLY A 23 -25.66 1.00 -20.01
N ILE A 24 -26.96 0.75 -19.81
CA ILE A 24 -27.85 1.60 -19.01
C ILE A 24 -27.87 1.12 -17.56
N GLN A 25 -27.95 -0.19 -17.36
CA GLN A 25 -27.76 -0.85 -16.07
C GLN A 25 -26.42 -1.60 -16.13
N CYS A 26 -25.51 -1.23 -15.24
CA CYS A 26 -24.17 -1.78 -15.18
C CYS A 26 -23.87 -2.23 -13.76
N ASP A 27 -23.84 -3.54 -13.60
CA ASP A 27 -23.57 -4.22 -12.35
C ASP A 27 -22.08 -4.54 -12.25
N ASP A 28 -21.55 -4.48 -11.05
CA ASP A 28 -20.15 -4.80 -10.76
C ASP A 28 -19.83 -6.26 -11.13
N VAL A 29 -18.68 -6.48 -11.78
CA VAL A 29 -18.17 -7.83 -12.05
C VAL A 29 -17.34 -8.27 -10.87
N ASN A 30 -17.79 -9.30 -10.16
CA ASN A 30 -16.99 -9.84 -9.06
C ASN A 30 -15.86 -10.73 -9.57
N GLU A 31 -14.66 -10.17 -9.74
CA GLU A 31 -13.55 -10.93 -10.32
C GLU A 31 -12.97 -11.99 -9.38
N CYS A 32 -13.27 -11.92 -8.08
CA CYS A 32 -12.91 -12.97 -7.12
C CYS A 32 -13.69 -14.27 -7.36
N THR A 33 -14.81 -14.21 -8.07
CA THR A 33 -15.62 -15.38 -8.46
C THR A 33 -15.40 -15.81 -9.91
N ALA A 34 -14.47 -15.17 -10.61
CA ALA A 34 -14.14 -15.49 -12.00
C ALA A 34 -13.60 -16.92 -12.14
N THR A 35 -13.80 -17.51 -13.32
CA THR A 35 -13.23 -18.81 -13.70
C THR A 35 -12.38 -18.65 -14.96
N PRO A 36 -11.04 -18.76 -14.88
CA PRO A 36 -10.24 -19.05 -13.68
C PRO A 36 -10.21 -17.89 -12.67
N PRO A 37 -9.94 -18.18 -11.37
CA PRO A 37 -9.81 -17.14 -10.35
C PRO A 37 -8.70 -16.15 -10.69
N LYS A 38 -8.92 -14.85 -10.45
CA LYS A 38 -7.91 -13.82 -10.69
C LYS A 38 -6.74 -13.87 -9.70
N CYS A 39 -7.00 -14.24 -8.45
CA CYS A 39 -5.99 -14.43 -7.42
C CYS A 39 -5.79 -15.93 -7.21
N SER A 40 -4.78 -16.49 -7.88
CA SER A 40 -4.52 -17.93 -7.90
C SER A 40 -3.16 -18.31 -7.30
N GLY A 41 -2.41 -17.35 -6.76
CA GLY A 41 -1.14 -17.64 -6.08
C GLY A 41 -1.36 -18.40 -4.77
N THR A 42 -0.35 -19.16 -4.36
CA THR A 42 -0.41 -19.90 -3.09
C THR A 42 -0.48 -18.94 -1.92
N GLY A 43 -1.43 -19.16 -1.00
CA GLY A 43 -1.61 -18.32 0.17
C GLY A 43 -2.26 -16.96 -0.11
N GLN A 44 -2.89 -16.78 -1.27
CA GLN A 44 -3.58 -15.53 -1.63
C GLN A 44 -5.09 -15.57 -1.31
N SER A 45 -5.63 -14.41 -0.98
CA SER A 45 -7.06 -14.10 -0.92
C SER A 45 -7.41 -13.02 -1.94
N CYS A 46 -8.70 -12.89 -2.26
CA CYS A 46 -9.21 -11.89 -3.17
C CYS A 46 -10.27 -11.01 -2.49
N THR A 47 -10.15 -9.70 -2.68
CA THR A 47 -11.14 -8.71 -2.24
C THR A 47 -11.70 -8.00 -3.46
N ASN A 48 -13.01 -8.04 -3.61
CA ASN A 48 -13.73 -7.38 -4.68
C ASN A 48 -14.04 -5.93 -4.32
N PHE A 49 -13.91 -5.02 -5.28
CA PHE A 49 -14.23 -3.60 -5.18
C PHE A 49 -15.10 -3.19 -6.36
N PRO A 50 -15.89 -2.11 -6.28
CA PRO A 50 -16.69 -1.69 -7.42
C PRO A 50 -15.80 -1.32 -8.63
N GLY A 51 -15.87 -2.14 -9.68
CA GLY A 51 -15.13 -2.03 -10.93
C GLY A 51 -13.71 -2.62 -10.91
N ALA A 52 -13.30 -3.30 -9.83
CA ALA A 52 -11.95 -3.85 -9.72
C ALA A 52 -11.78 -4.86 -8.57
N TYR A 53 -10.59 -5.44 -8.44
CA TYR A 53 -10.25 -6.35 -7.34
C TYR A 53 -8.82 -6.13 -6.84
N ARG A 54 -8.52 -6.65 -5.65
CA ARG A 54 -7.15 -6.82 -5.13
C ARG A 54 -6.92 -8.24 -4.68
N CYS A 55 -5.75 -8.76 -5.02
CA CYS A 55 -5.20 -9.93 -4.37
C CYS A 55 -4.43 -9.49 -3.13
N ASN A 56 -4.51 -10.27 -2.05
CA ASN A 56 -3.75 -10.06 -0.83
C ASN A 56 -3.18 -11.40 -0.36
N CYS A 57 -2.21 -11.36 0.56
CA CYS A 57 -1.79 -12.57 1.25
C CYS A 57 -2.76 -12.89 2.39
N ILE A 58 -3.07 -14.17 2.58
CA ILE A 58 -3.89 -14.66 3.68
C ILE A 58 -3.15 -14.47 5.01
N SER A 59 -1.85 -14.74 5.02
CA SER A 59 -1.02 -14.52 6.18
C SER A 59 -0.84 -13.01 6.39
N PRO A 60 -1.19 -12.48 7.57
CA PRO A 60 -0.93 -11.09 7.88
C PRO A 60 0.55 -10.78 8.04
N ARG A 61 1.47 -11.76 7.98
CA ARG A 61 2.92 -11.51 7.97
C ARG A 61 3.49 -11.26 6.57
N GLN A 62 2.68 -11.44 5.54
CA GLN A 62 3.14 -11.53 4.16
C GLN A 62 2.52 -10.45 3.30
N GLN A 63 3.26 -10.06 2.28
CA GLN A 63 2.79 -9.18 1.23
C GLN A 63 3.08 -9.76 -0.15
N LEU A 64 2.28 -9.35 -1.13
CA LEU A 64 2.51 -9.76 -2.50
C LEU A 64 3.82 -9.16 -3.02
N ASN A 65 4.57 -9.96 -3.77
CA ASN A 65 5.68 -9.46 -4.56
C ASN A 65 5.20 -8.47 -5.65
N ALA A 66 6.13 -7.77 -6.29
CA ALA A 66 5.82 -6.78 -7.35
C ALA A 66 5.00 -7.34 -8.53
N VAL A 67 5.05 -8.66 -8.75
CA VAL A 67 4.34 -9.35 -9.84
C VAL A 67 2.91 -9.76 -9.42
N GLY A 68 2.62 -9.75 -8.11
CA GLY A 68 1.33 -10.18 -7.57
C GLY A 68 1.14 -11.69 -7.50
N SER A 69 2.20 -12.49 -7.67
CA SER A 69 2.10 -13.95 -7.82
C SER A 69 2.47 -14.74 -6.57
N GLU A 70 3.27 -14.15 -5.67
CA GLU A 70 3.84 -14.84 -4.51
C GLU A 70 3.71 -13.97 -3.25
N CYS A 71 3.50 -14.63 -2.11
CA CYS A 71 3.48 -14.01 -0.80
C CYS A 71 4.87 -14.08 -0.16
N ILE A 72 5.44 -12.92 0.14
CA ILE A 72 6.78 -12.74 0.68
C ILE A 72 6.67 -12.29 2.13
N ASP A 73 7.47 -12.90 3.01
CA ASP A 73 7.52 -12.54 4.42
C ASP A 73 8.02 -11.10 4.60
N VAL A 74 7.32 -10.38 5.47
CA VAL A 74 7.71 -9.06 5.95
C VAL A 74 8.44 -9.23 7.28
N VAL A 75 9.67 -8.72 7.33
CA VAL A 75 10.54 -8.79 8.52
C VAL A 75 10.99 -7.43 8.99
N ALA A 76 10.78 -6.38 8.18
CA ALA A 76 11.06 -5.01 8.57
C ALA A 76 9.96 -4.08 8.06
N SER A 77 9.58 -3.12 8.89
CA SER A 77 8.50 -2.18 8.57
C SER A 77 8.82 -0.79 9.07
N VAL A 78 8.52 0.21 8.23
CA VAL A 78 8.69 1.62 8.58
C VAL A 78 7.44 2.38 8.21
N GLN A 79 6.91 3.12 9.16
CA GLN A 79 5.76 3.98 8.93
C GLN A 79 6.24 5.27 8.28
N GLY A 80 5.63 5.58 7.14
CA GLY A 80 5.82 6.82 6.42
C GLY A 80 4.54 7.65 6.39
N GLY A 81 4.68 8.96 6.20
CA GLY A 81 3.56 9.86 5.94
C GLY A 81 3.89 10.90 4.88
N ILE A 82 2.91 11.17 4.02
CA ILE A 82 2.98 12.19 2.97
C ILE A 82 1.70 13.00 2.90
N LYS A 83 1.78 14.17 2.29
CA LYS A 83 0.63 15.01 1.95
C LYS A 83 0.65 15.33 0.46
N ILE A 84 -0.44 15.01 -0.23
CA ILE A 84 -0.61 15.26 -1.66
C ILE A 84 -1.40 16.54 -1.84
N ILE A 85 -0.72 17.64 -2.15
CA ILE A 85 -1.28 19.00 -2.09
C ILE A 85 -2.17 19.35 -3.28
N ASN A 86 -2.05 18.66 -4.41
CA ASN A 86 -2.88 18.87 -5.60
C ASN A 86 -4.07 17.89 -5.69
N ARG A 87 -4.37 17.19 -4.60
CA ARG A 87 -5.57 16.36 -4.45
C ARG A 87 -6.38 16.86 -3.26
N VAL A 88 -7.70 16.85 -3.40
CA VAL A 88 -8.65 17.17 -2.33
C VAL A 88 -9.21 15.86 -1.79
N PHE A 89 -9.39 15.80 -0.48
CA PHE A 89 -10.03 14.65 0.15
C PHE A 89 -11.52 14.58 -0.23
N GLU A 90 -11.95 13.44 -0.77
CA GLU A 90 -13.34 13.17 -1.13
C GLU A 90 -14.03 12.34 -0.03
N PRO A 91 -15.32 12.59 0.27
CA PRO A 91 -16.03 11.87 1.33
C PRO A 91 -16.05 10.35 1.16
N GLU A 92 -16.03 9.87 -0.09
CA GLU A 92 -15.97 8.44 -0.42
C GLU A 92 -14.70 7.75 0.09
N TYR A 93 -13.61 8.49 0.32
CA TYR A 93 -12.39 7.94 0.90
C TYR A 93 -12.55 7.48 2.36
N ASN A 94 -13.67 7.80 3.03
CA ASN A 94 -13.98 7.25 4.35
C ASN A 94 -14.51 5.80 4.27
N ASP A 95 -14.98 5.36 3.11
CA ASP A 95 -15.39 3.99 2.88
C ASP A 95 -14.27 3.24 2.16
N ILE A 96 -13.57 2.38 2.92
CA ILE A 96 -12.44 1.59 2.42
C ILE A 96 -12.84 0.62 1.30
N ASN A 97 -14.14 0.33 1.13
CA ASN A 97 -14.65 -0.55 0.08
C ASN A 97 -15.17 0.23 -1.14
N SER A 98 -15.11 1.57 -1.12
CA SER A 98 -15.58 2.39 -2.24
C SER A 98 -14.64 2.35 -3.44
N ALA A 99 -15.20 2.60 -4.63
CA ALA A 99 -14.40 2.78 -5.85
C ALA A 99 -13.40 3.94 -5.72
N GLY A 100 -13.81 5.05 -5.10
CA GLY A 100 -12.97 6.21 -4.89
C GLY A 100 -11.76 5.90 -4.01
N TYR A 101 -11.97 5.24 -2.87
CA TYR A 101 -10.88 4.81 -1.99
C TYR A 101 -9.93 3.85 -2.72
N PHE A 102 -10.46 2.89 -3.46
CA PHE A 102 -9.66 1.98 -4.26
C PHE A 102 -8.81 2.75 -5.28
N ALA A 103 -9.41 3.63 -6.07
CA ALA A 103 -8.73 4.37 -7.13
C ALA A 103 -7.61 5.25 -6.58
N ILE A 104 -7.87 6.05 -5.53
CA ILE A 104 -6.85 6.93 -4.97
C ILE A 104 -5.71 6.13 -4.33
N THR A 105 -6.02 5.05 -3.60
CA THR A 105 -4.99 4.19 -3.01
C THR A 105 -4.14 3.49 -4.06
N GLN A 106 -4.72 3.04 -5.19
CA GLN A 106 -3.93 2.45 -6.28
C GLN A 106 -2.89 3.43 -6.84
N VAL A 107 -3.30 4.66 -7.15
CA VAL A 107 -2.39 5.68 -7.70
C VAL A 107 -1.25 5.99 -6.73
N ILE A 108 -1.56 6.09 -5.43
CA ILE A 108 -0.57 6.38 -4.39
C ILE A 108 0.40 5.20 -4.18
N ILE A 109 -0.12 3.97 -4.08
CA ILE A 109 0.70 2.76 -3.90
C ILE A 109 1.68 2.61 -5.07
N ILE A 110 1.21 2.72 -6.31
CA ILE A 110 2.06 2.59 -7.50
C ILE A 110 3.19 3.63 -7.48
N ALA A 111 2.88 4.88 -7.17
CA ALA A 111 3.87 5.95 -7.13
C ALA A 111 4.90 5.72 -6.01
N LEU A 112 4.45 5.44 -4.78
CA LEU A 112 5.35 5.13 -3.67
C LEU A 112 6.23 3.91 -3.98
N GLU A 113 5.66 2.81 -4.47
CA GLU A 113 6.42 1.61 -4.82
C GLU A 113 7.51 1.90 -5.85
N ALA A 114 7.21 2.68 -6.89
CA ALA A 114 8.20 3.07 -7.90
C ALA A 114 9.36 3.85 -7.26
N ASN A 115 9.06 4.79 -6.35
CA ASN A 115 10.08 5.54 -5.61
C ASN A 115 10.93 4.62 -4.73
N TYR A 116 10.32 3.76 -3.91
CA TYR A 116 11.05 2.82 -3.05
C TYR A 116 11.93 1.85 -3.85
N ARG A 117 11.44 1.36 -4.99
CA ARG A 117 12.22 0.48 -5.88
C ARG A 117 13.43 1.16 -6.52
N ASN A 118 13.41 2.49 -6.65
CA ASN A 118 14.53 3.28 -7.15
C ASN A 118 15.54 3.69 -6.06
N THR A 119 15.32 3.30 -4.80
CA THR A 119 16.31 3.45 -3.73
C THR A 119 17.28 2.27 -3.71
N ARG A 120 18.35 2.36 -2.91
CA ARG A 120 19.20 1.19 -2.63
C ARG A 120 18.47 0.00 -1.99
N PHE A 121 17.27 0.21 -1.43
CA PHE A 121 16.46 -0.82 -0.79
C PHE A 121 15.55 -1.57 -1.78
N GLY A 122 15.53 -1.20 -3.06
CA GLY A 122 14.59 -1.76 -4.03
C GLY A 122 14.62 -3.29 -4.15
N ALA A 123 15.77 -3.93 -3.89
CA ALA A 123 15.91 -5.39 -3.90
C ALA A 123 15.28 -6.10 -2.69
N ILE A 124 15.17 -5.42 -1.55
CA ILE A 124 14.58 -5.96 -0.31
C ILE A 124 13.19 -5.41 -0.01
N PHE A 125 12.79 -4.37 -0.75
CA PHE A 125 11.48 -3.74 -0.64
C PHE A 125 10.37 -4.65 -1.18
N VAL A 126 9.36 -4.88 -0.36
CA VAL A 126 8.24 -5.76 -0.71
C VAL A 126 7.08 -4.93 -1.27
N GLY A 127 6.53 -4.01 -0.49
CA GLY A 127 5.41 -3.18 -0.92
C GLY A 127 5.02 -2.07 0.05
N ILE A 128 3.90 -1.42 -0.28
CA ILE A 128 3.27 -0.36 0.53
C ILE A 128 1.92 -0.83 1.06
N ILE A 129 1.64 -0.54 2.33
CA ILE A 129 0.31 -0.65 2.92
C ILE A 129 -0.16 0.74 3.31
N ILE A 130 -1.24 1.24 2.72
CA ILE A 130 -1.88 2.48 3.19
C ILE A 130 -2.69 2.16 4.45
N THR A 131 -2.38 2.84 5.56
CA THR A 131 -3.05 2.65 6.84
C THR A 131 -4.11 3.71 7.11
N ARG A 132 -3.93 4.91 6.58
CA ARG A 132 -4.88 6.01 6.76
C ARG A 132 -4.83 6.98 5.59
N ILE A 133 -6.00 7.42 5.14
CA ILE A 133 -6.17 8.62 4.34
C ILE A 133 -6.98 9.61 5.18
N TYR A 134 -6.57 10.88 5.23
CA TYR A 134 -7.23 11.87 6.09
C TYR A 134 -7.46 13.24 5.42
N PRO A 135 -8.42 14.03 5.93
CA PRO A 135 -8.94 15.22 5.25
C PRO A 135 -7.99 16.43 5.19
N GLY A 136 -8.31 17.35 4.29
CA GLY A 136 -7.51 18.51 3.92
C GLY A 136 -7.09 18.40 2.45
N SER A 137 -5.83 18.69 2.16
CA SER A 137 -5.19 17.97 1.06
C SER A 137 -5.09 16.50 1.45
N VAL A 138 -5.06 15.58 0.49
CA VAL A 138 -5.03 14.14 0.77
C VAL A 138 -3.77 13.80 1.57
N GLY A 139 -3.94 13.61 2.88
CA GLY A 139 -2.90 13.11 3.77
C GLY A 139 -2.92 11.59 3.79
N VAL A 140 -1.75 10.97 3.79
CA VAL A 140 -1.58 9.51 3.69
C VAL A 140 -0.57 9.06 4.72
N ASP A 141 -0.99 8.16 5.60
CA ASP A 141 -0.07 7.32 6.38
C ASP A 141 0.01 5.96 5.73
N TYR A 142 1.22 5.43 5.66
CA TYR A 142 1.50 4.15 5.05
C TYR A 142 2.62 3.42 5.79
N VAL A 143 2.76 2.14 5.51
CA VAL A 143 3.86 1.29 5.98
C VAL A 143 4.60 0.77 4.76
N ALA A 144 5.89 1.05 4.70
CA ALA A 144 6.80 0.43 3.75
C ALA A 144 7.37 -0.84 4.39
N THR A 145 7.27 -1.95 3.66
CA THR A 145 7.63 -3.29 4.15
C THR A 145 8.85 -3.84 3.41
N PHE A 146 9.65 -4.63 4.10
CA PHE A 146 10.87 -5.22 3.58
C PHE A 146 11.01 -6.70 4.00
N ASN A 147 11.62 -7.50 3.15
CA ASN A 147 11.93 -8.91 3.40
C ASN A 147 13.32 -9.11 4.04
N ASN A 148 13.99 -8.01 4.40
CA ASN A 148 15.26 -7.99 5.11
C ASN A 148 15.38 -6.70 5.93
N THR A 149 16.06 -6.76 7.08
CA THR A 149 16.31 -5.59 7.95
C THR A 149 17.60 -4.84 7.61
N ASN A 150 18.48 -5.41 6.76
CA ASN A 150 19.83 -4.89 6.55
C ASN A 150 19.83 -3.46 5.98
N GLY A 151 20.34 -2.52 6.77
CA GLY A 151 20.51 -1.11 6.40
C GLY A 151 19.23 -0.27 6.45
N VAL A 152 18.08 -0.88 6.78
CA VAL A 152 16.77 -0.22 6.89
C VAL A 152 16.70 0.56 8.19
N ASN A 153 16.58 1.88 8.10
CA ASN A 153 16.23 2.75 9.22
C ASN A 153 15.57 4.04 8.72
N ASN A 154 14.89 4.75 9.63
CA ASN A 154 14.10 5.93 9.32
C ASN A 154 14.91 7.03 8.60
N GLN A 155 16.13 7.29 9.04
CA GLN A 155 16.98 8.35 8.48
C GLN A 155 17.45 8.02 7.06
N ASN A 156 17.94 6.79 6.86
CA ASN A 156 18.43 6.34 5.57
C ASN A 156 17.28 6.25 4.55
N LEU A 157 16.09 5.80 4.96
CA LEU A 157 14.92 5.77 4.08
C LEU A 157 14.48 7.16 3.66
N GLN A 158 14.43 8.11 4.60
CA GLN A 158 14.10 9.49 4.26
C GLN A 158 15.12 10.07 3.26
N GLN A 159 16.41 9.90 3.51
CA GLN A 159 17.47 10.38 2.63
C GLN A 159 17.38 9.78 1.23
N GLU A 160 17.19 8.47 1.12
CA GLU A 160 17.08 7.80 -0.18
C GLU A 160 15.79 8.19 -0.91
N LEU A 161 14.65 8.25 -0.22
CA LEU A 161 13.36 8.53 -0.86
C LEU A 161 13.30 9.95 -1.44
N ILE A 162 13.84 10.95 -0.73
CA ILE A 162 13.92 12.34 -1.20
C ILE A 162 14.67 12.45 -2.53
N GLU A 163 15.70 11.63 -2.73
CA GLU A 163 16.50 11.62 -3.96
C GLU A 163 15.73 11.05 -5.16
N THR A 164 14.66 10.29 -4.92
CA THR A 164 13.84 9.68 -5.99
C THR A 164 12.68 10.55 -6.46
N PHE A 165 12.38 11.65 -5.76
CA PHE A 165 11.29 12.55 -6.16
C PHE A 165 11.61 13.36 -7.41
N ASN A 166 10.58 13.78 -8.12
CA ASN A 166 10.71 14.61 -9.30
C ASN A 166 10.59 16.09 -8.93
N TYR A 167 11.71 16.81 -9.05
CA TYR A 167 11.81 18.24 -8.75
C TYR A 167 11.69 19.05 -10.03
N THR A 168 10.63 19.84 -10.15
CA THR A 168 10.34 20.66 -11.32
C THR A 168 10.24 22.14 -10.94
N ASN A 169 10.15 23.05 -11.92
CA ASN A 169 9.86 24.46 -11.65
C ASN A 169 8.48 24.69 -11.01
N ASN A 170 7.57 23.71 -11.12
CA ASN A 170 6.20 23.78 -10.60
C ASN A 170 6.05 23.02 -9.27
N GLY A 171 7.14 22.74 -8.56
CA GLY A 171 7.16 22.03 -7.29
C GLY A 171 7.66 20.59 -7.42
N THR A 172 7.47 19.83 -6.35
CA THR A 172 7.99 18.47 -6.18
C THR A 172 6.87 17.44 -6.23
N PHE A 173 7.09 16.38 -7.01
CA PHE A 173 6.14 15.32 -7.28
C PHE A 173 6.67 13.96 -6.82
N LEU A 174 5.75 13.07 -6.46
CA LEU A 174 6.07 11.70 -6.09
C LEU A 174 6.44 10.89 -7.33
N GLY A 175 7.75 10.86 -7.65
CA GLY A 175 8.27 10.22 -8.86
C GLY A 175 7.70 10.86 -10.14
N ASP A 176 7.43 10.05 -11.15
CA ASP A 176 6.85 10.50 -12.42
C ASP A 176 5.31 10.63 -12.38
N SER A 177 4.71 10.51 -11.20
CA SER A 177 3.26 10.67 -11.04
C SER A 177 2.83 12.13 -11.10
N ASP A 178 1.53 12.36 -11.24
CA ASP A 178 0.94 13.69 -11.10
C ASP A 178 0.66 14.06 -9.63
N LEU A 179 1.10 13.26 -8.65
CA LEU A 179 0.88 13.52 -7.22
C LEU A 179 1.91 14.51 -6.69
N LYS A 180 1.47 15.76 -6.47
CA LYS A 180 2.32 16.84 -5.98
C LYS A 180 2.44 16.79 -4.46
N LEU A 181 3.67 16.77 -3.96
CA LEU A 181 3.98 16.73 -2.52
C LEU A 181 4.21 18.14 -1.94
N SER A 182 4.82 19.03 -2.71
CA SER A 182 5.19 20.37 -2.24
C SER A 182 5.29 21.39 -3.38
N GLU A 183 5.07 22.66 -3.07
CA GLU A 183 5.42 23.80 -3.94
C GLU A 183 6.93 24.08 -3.93
N GLU A 184 7.64 23.62 -2.89
CA GLU A 184 9.09 23.79 -2.77
C GLU A 184 9.83 22.83 -3.70
N THR A 185 11.00 23.26 -4.15
CA THR A 185 11.92 22.49 -5.01
C THR A 185 13.27 22.22 -4.32
N ASN A 186 13.47 22.81 -3.14
CA ASN A 186 14.64 22.55 -2.32
C ASN A 186 14.45 21.25 -1.53
N LYS A 187 15.31 20.26 -1.79
CA LYS A 187 15.29 18.93 -1.15
C LYS A 187 15.20 18.99 0.38
N THR A 188 15.95 19.88 1.03
CA THR A 188 15.96 19.99 2.49
C THR A 188 14.62 20.43 3.03
N LYS A 189 13.93 21.34 2.34
CA LYS A 189 12.57 21.75 2.73
C LYS A 189 11.53 20.68 2.40
N VAL A 190 11.70 19.97 1.30
CA VAL A 190 10.82 18.83 0.96
C VAL A 190 10.98 17.70 1.97
N ALA A 191 12.16 17.50 2.56
CA ALA A 191 12.37 16.53 3.62
C ALA A 191 11.40 16.73 4.80
N GLU A 192 11.08 17.99 5.12
CA GLU A 192 10.20 18.37 6.23
C GLU A 192 8.73 17.98 5.99
N VAL A 193 8.33 17.69 4.74
CA VAL A 193 6.95 17.25 4.44
C VAL A 193 6.76 15.74 4.59
N LEU A 194 7.85 14.99 4.80
CA LEU A 194 7.81 13.55 5.03
C LEU A 194 7.88 13.26 6.52
N THR A 195 7.09 12.29 6.98
CA THR A 195 7.24 11.73 8.32
C THR A 195 7.73 10.29 8.21
N PHE A 196 8.67 9.92 9.08
CA PHE A 196 9.16 8.56 9.21
C PHE A 196 9.27 8.21 10.68
N GLN A 197 8.70 7.08 11.04
CA GLN A 197 8.83 6.52 12.38
C GLN A 197 8.85 5.01 12.33
N ASP A 198 9.33 4.44 13.42
CA ASP A 198 9.23 3.03 13.67
C ASP A 198 7.76 2.58 13.63
N TYR A 199 7.50 1.43 13.01
CA TYR A 199 6.17 0.86 12.94
C TYR A 199 6.07 -0.27 13.96
N ASP A 200 5.21 -0.12 14.98
CA ASP A 200 5.06 -1.12 16.03
C ASP A 200 4.31 -2.35 15.52
N GLU A 201 5.04 -3.36 15.05
CA GLU A 201 4.44 -4.59 14.53
C GLU A 201 3.68 -5.37 15.62
N CYS A 202 4.09 -5.20 16.88
CA CYS A 202 3.53 -5.89 18.03
C CYS A 202 2.22 -5.26 18.55
N ASN A 203 1.79 -4.12 18.01
CA ASN A 203 0.57 -3.44 18.46
C ASN A 203 -0.67 -3.95 17.72
N PRO A 204 -1.54 -4.76 18.35
CA PRO A 204 -2.68 -5.38 17.69
C PRO A 204 -3.76 -4.38 17.26
N ALA A 205 -3.73 -3.13 17.76
CA ALA A 205 -4.71 -2.11 17.40
C ALA A 205 -4.40 -1.39 16.08
N VAL A 206 -3.16 -1.46 15.60
CA VAL A 206 -2.67 -0.74 14.41
C VAL A 206 -1.89 -1.63 13.44
N SER A 207 -1.63 -2.88 13.82
CA SER A 207 -0.92 -3.86 13.01
C SER A 207 -1.75 -4.28 11.78
N VAL A 208 -1.51 -3.63 10.64
CA VAL A 208 -2.03 -4.02 9.32
C VAL A 208 -1.37 -5.29 8.81
N HIS A 209 -0.23 -5.66 9.39
CA HIS A 209 0.44 -6.92 9.15
C HIS A 209 1.04 -7.39 10.49
N THR A 210 0.52 -8.48 11.03
CA THR A 210 0.92 -8.94 12.37
C THR A 210 2.12 -9.88 12.28
N PRO A 211 3.11 -9.71 13.14
CA PRO A 211 4.10 -10.74 13.39
C PRO A 211 3.35 -11.95 13.96
N ASP A 212 3.82 -13.17 13.68
CA ASP A 212 3.37 -14.31 14.47
C ASP A 212 4.56 -14.95 15.19
N CYS A 213 4.52 -14.86 16.50
CA CYS A 213 5.56 -15.44 17.32
C CYS A 213 5.27 -16.91 17.62
N GLY A 214 4.21 -17.47 17.04
CA GLY A 214 3.67 -18.77 17.41
C GLY A 214 3.04 -18.76 18.80
N ASN A 215 2.68 -19.95 19.27
CA ASN A 215 2.27 -20.15 20.65
C ASN A 215 3.54 -20.23 21.52
N ASN A 216 3.54 -19.57 22.68
CA ASN A 216 4.65 -19.51 23.65
C ASN A 216 5.78 -18.52 23.34
N ALA A 217 5.47 -17.43 22.64
CA ALA A 217 6.40 -16.34 22.47
C ALA A 217 5.68 -15.00 22.49
N THR A 218 6.37 -14.01 23.03
CA THR A 218 5.91 -12.65 23.12
C THR A 218 6.60 -11.79 22.06
N CYS A 219 5.81 -11.01 21.34
CA CYS A 219 6.32 -10.03 20.39
C CYS A 219 6.94 -8.85 21.14
N VAL A 220 8.15 -8.45 20.74
CA VAL A 220 8.84 -7.26 21.24
C VAL A 220 9.18 -6.36 20.06
N ASN A 221 8.63 -5.16 20.07
CA ASN A 221 8.90 -4.17 19.02
C ASN A 221 10.36 -3.71 19.12
N THR A 222 11.02 -3.63 17.97
CA THR A 222 12.39 -3.12 17.84
C THR A 222 12.42 -2.03 16.77
N ASN A 223 13.52 -1.28 16.66
CA ASN A 223 13.57 -0.24 15.65
C ASN A 223 13.63 -0.86 14.24
N THR A 224 12.58 -0.61 13.46
CA THR A 224 12.25 -1.06 12.10
C THR A 224 11.91 -2.54 11.94
N SER A 225 11.74 -3.28 13.03
CA SER A 225 11.50 -4.72 13.02
C SER A 225 10.92 -5.16 14.36
N TYR A 226 10.70 -6.47 14.53
CA TYR A 226 10.25 -7.05 15.79
C TYR A 226 11.07 -8.30 16.11
N ASP A 227 11.17 -8.60 17.40
CA ASP A 227 11.69 -9.86 17.91
C ASP A 227 10.55 -10.69 18.51
N CYS A 228 10.67 -12.01 18.37
CA CYS A 228 9.80 -12.96 19.07
C CYS A 228 10.61 -13.64 20.18
N ILE A 229 10.32 -13.29 21.43
CA ILE A 229 11.03 -13.83 22.60
C ILE A 229 10.22 -14.96 23.20
N CYS A 230 10.83 -16.13 23.39
CA CYS A 230 10.16 -17.26 24.01
C CYS A 230 9.71 -16.97 25.44
N ASP A 231 8.50 -17.41 25.75
CA ASP A 231 7.97 -17.32 27.11
C ASP A 231 8.77 -18.21 28.07
N ALA A 232 8.70 -17.90 29.36
CA ALA A 232 9.48 -18.63 30.37
C ALA A 232 9.20 -20.14 30.35
N GLY A 233 10.26 -20.94 30.19
CA GLY A 233 10.18 -22.40 30.11
C GLY A 233 10.19 -22.96 28.68
N PHE A 234 10.17 -22.10 27.66
CA PHE A 234 10.29 -22.48 26.25
C PHE A 234 11.64 -22.03 25.67
N ILE A 235 12.15 -22.78 24.71
CA ILE A 235 13.44 -22.49 24.04
C ILE A 235 13.17 -22.30 22.55
N GLN A 236 13.90 -21.36 21.93
CA GLN A 236 13.77 -21.08 20.51
C GLN A 236 14.23 -22.31 19.69
N ASN A 237 13.37 -22.79 18.81
CA ASN A 237 13.62 -23.93 17.94
C ASN A 237 13.15 -23.60 16.51
N GLY A 238 14.10 -23.18 15.67
CA GLY A 238 13.79 -22.66 14.33
C GLY A 238 13.02 -21.33 14.43
N THR A 239 11.81 -21.28 13.86
CA THR A 239 10.94 -20.10 13.83
C THR A 239 9.95 -20.02 15.01
N GLY A 240 9.98 -20.97 15.94
CA GLY A 240 9.03 -21.03 17.06
C GLY A 240 9.69 -21.30 18.42
N CYS A 241 8.88 -21.33 19.47
CA CYS A 241 9.29 -21.60 20.84
C CYS A 241 8.67 -22.92 21.34
N SER A 242 9.52 -23.84 21.81
CA SER A 242 9.13 -25.20 22.24
C SER A 242 9.76 -25.60 23.57
#